data_AF-A0A2P7S3X1-F1
#
_entry.id   AF-A0A2P7S3X1-F1
#
_cell.length_a   1.000
_cell.length_b   1.000
_cell.length_c   1.000
_cell.angle_alpha   90.00
_cell.angle_beta   90.00
_cell.angle_gamma   90.00
#
_symmetry.space_group_name_H-M   'P 1'
#
loop_
_entity.id
_entity.type
_entity.pdbx_description
1 polymer ?
#
loop_
_entity_poly.entity_id
_entity_poly.type
_entity_poly.pdbx_seq_one_letter_code
_entity_poly.pdbx_strand_id
1 'polypeptide(L)'
;MRGKIVDLDREVSAGFNVGTAKIEDDGGRVAEIRFRNENLLVREGERVLAIVPDLICVLDRETATPITTEDLRYGQRVAVLAIGAPAALRTPAALAVVGPAGFGLHDHYVPSTPKTARKIQEVGP
;
A
#
# COMPACT_ATOMS: atom_id res chain seq x y z
N MET A 1 6.28 -5.79 -1.11
CA MET A 1 7.34 -5.90 -0.08
C MET A 1 6.89 -6.92 0.96
N ARG A 2 7.80 -7.53 1.73
CA ARG A 2 7.45 -8.37 2.90
C ARG A 2 8.27 -7.89 4.09
N GLY A 3 7.67 -7.72 5.25
CA GLY A 3 8.36 -7.20 6.42
C GLY A 3 7.49 -7.15 7.66
N LYS A 4 7.94 -6.44 8.69
CA LYS A 4 7.22 -6.21 9.95
C LYS A 4 6.80 -4.74 10.04
N ILE A 5 5.60 -4.46 10.53
CA ILE A 5 5.21 -3.10 10.89
C ILE A 5 6.02 -2.66 12.11
N VAL A 6 6.89 -1.67 11.94
CA VAL A 6 7.80 -1.15 12.96
C VAL A 6 7.44 0.26 13.44
N ASP A 7 6.45 0.88 12.81
CA ASP A 7 5.90 2.17 13.23
C ASP A 7 4.47 2.28 12.69
N LEU A 8 3.59 2.90 13.46
CA LEU A 8 2.21 3.14 13.06
C LEU A 8 1.71 4.40 13.77
N ASP A 9 1.47 5.44 12.98
CA ASP A 9 0.82 6.67 13.43
C ASP A 9 -0.55 6.79 12.74
N ARG A 10 -1.58 7.11 13.53
CA ARG A 10 -2.97 7.07 13.08
C ARG A 10 -3.84 8.02 13.88
N GLU A 11 -4.61 8.81 13.17
CA GLU A 11 -5.60 9.71 13.73
C GLU A 11 -6.93 9.63 12.97
N VAL A 12 -8.01 10.04 13.62
CA VAL A 12 -9.30 10.23 12.96
C VAL A 12 -9.43 11.72 12.62
N SER A 13 -9.48 12.03 11.33
CA SER A 13 -9.58 13.40 10.84
C SER A 13 -10.71 13.52 9.82
N ALA A 14 -11.63 14.45 10.05
CA ALA A 14 -12.82 14.68 9.22
C ALA A 14 -13.64 13.41 8.91
N GLY A 15 -13.69 12.45 9.86
CA GLY A 15 -14.41 11.18 9.71
C GLY A 15 -13.65 10.11 8.92
N PHE A 16 -12.38 10.37 8.57
CA PHE A 16 -11.50 9.40 7.90
C PHE A 16 -10.42 8.92 8.86
N ASN A 17 -10.11 7.63 8.77
CA ASN A 17 -8.95 7.07 9.42
C ASN A 17 -7.72 7.44 8.59
N VAL A 18 -6.82 8.29 9.09
CA VAL A 18 -5.66 8.76 8.31
C VAL A 18 -4.38 8.47 9.06
N GLY A 19 -3.30 8.14 8.34
CA GLY A 19 -2.07 7.81 9.03
C GLY A 19 -0.94 7.31 8.14
N THR A 20 0.11 6.87 8.83
CA THR A 20 1.30 6.28 8.21
C THR A 20 1.72 5.01 8.94
N ALA A 21 2.20 4.02 8.19
CA ALA A 21 2.81 2.81 8.72
C ALA A 21 4.19 2.62 8.11
N LYS A 22 5.17 2.20 8.91
CA LYS A 22 6.50 1.82 8.39
C LYS A 22 6.64 0.31 8.46
N ILE A 23 7.12 -0.27 7.37
CA ILE A 23 7.41 -1.70 7.25
C ILE A 23 8.90 -1.86 7.03
N GLU A 24 9.54 -2.67 7.87
CA GLU A 24 10.94 -3.05 7.74
C GLU A 24 11.05 -4.50 7.29
N ASP A 25 11.82 -4.77 6.23
CA ASP A 25 12.11 -6.13 5.78
C ASP A 25 13.29 -6.76 6.56
N ASP A 26 13.50 -8.07 6.38
CA ASP A 26 14.56 -8.79 7.08
C ASP A 26 15.99 -8.30 6.71
N GLY A 27 16.12 -7.46 5.67
CA GLY A 27 17.37 -6.83 5.24
C GLY A 27 17.51 -5.37 5.67
N GLY A 28 16.63 -4.85 6.53
CA GLY A 28 16.65 -3.49 7.07
C GLY A 28 16.14 -2.41 6.11
N ARG A 29 15.55 -2.77 4.96
CA ARG A 29 14.90 -1.76 4.10
C ARG A 29 13.56 -1.36 4.70
N VAL A 30 13.30 -0.06 4.73
CA VAL A 30 12.07 0.50 5.27
C VAL A 30 11.24 1.12 4.16
N ALA A 31 9.97 0.71 4.07
CA ALA A 31 8.98 1.40 3.26
C ALA A 31 7.90 2.02 4.16
N GLU A 32 7.45 3.21 3.77
CA GLU A 32 6.33 3.90 4.37
C GLU A 32 5.07 3.66 3.53
N ILE A 33 3.96 3.37 4.20
CA ILE A 33 2.62 3.40 3.65
C ILE A 33 1.92 4.63 4.20
N ARG A 34 1.39 5.49 3.32
CA ARG A 34 0.39 6.51 3.71
C ARG A 34 -0.99 5.99 3.39
N PHE A 35 -1.93 6.13 4.32
CA PHE A 35 -3.29 5.63 4.16
C PHE A 35 -4.34 6.62 4.63
N ARG A 36 -5.53 6.51 4.03
CA ARG A 36 -6.80 6.95 4.62
C ARG A 36 -7.61 5.69 4.97
N ASN A 37 -8.87 5.60 4.57
CA ASN A 37 -9.63 4.35 4.61
C ASN A 37 -9.02 3.29 3.67
N GLU A 38 -8.31 3.72 2.63
CA GLU A 38 -7.52 2.90 1.72
C GLU A 38 -6.02 3.25 1.81
N ASN A 39 -5.15 2.30 1.47
CA ASN A 39 -3.72 2.56 1.29
C ASN A 39 -3.49 3.40 0.03
N LEU A 40 -2.86 4.56 0.16
CA LEU A 40 -2.77 5.56 -0.91
C LEU A 40 -1.42 5.58 -1.61
N LEU A 41 -0.34 5.39 -0.85
CA LEU A 41 1.03 5.51 -1.32
C LEU A 41 1.90 4.52 -0.57
N VAL A 42 2.82 3.87 -1.29
CA VAL A 42 3.95 3.13 -0.72
C VAL A 42 5.23 3.70 -1.29
N ARG A 43 6.18 4.06 -0.43
CA ARG A 43 7.49 4.59 -0.85
C ARG A 43 8.63 4.05 0.00
N GLU A 44 9.81 3.96 -0.59
CA GLU A 44 11.08 3.67 0.09
C GLU A 44 11.96 4.91 -0.04
N GLY A 45 12.09 5.68 1.05
CA GLY A 45 12.63 7.05 0.99
C GLY A 45 11.81 7.90 0.01
N GLU A 46 12.50 8.52 -0.95
CA GLU A 46 11.88 9.32 -2.03
C GLU A 46 11.31 8.47 -3.18
N ARG A 47 11.56 7.15 -3.19
CA ARG A 47 11.16 6.30 -4.31
C ARG A 47 9.75 5.76 -4.11
N VAL A 48 8.81 6.28 -4.89
CA VAL A 48 7.44 5.74 -4.97
C VAL A 48 7.47 4.32 -5.54
N LEU A 49 6.91 3.37 -4.78
CA LEU A 49 6.79 1.96 -5.16
C LEU A 49 5.40 1.64 -5.75
N ALA A 50 4.37 2.30 -5.22
CA ALA A 50 2.98 2.19 -5.67
C ALA A 50 2.20 3.41 -5.18
N ILE A 51 1.23 3.88 -5.96
CA ILE A 51 0.40 5.02 -5.60
C ILE A 51 -0.97 4.90 -6.28
N VAL A 52 -2.02 5.42 -5.65
CA VAL A 52 -3.36 5.50 -6.23
C VAL A 52 -3.33 6.10 -7.65
N PRO A 53 -4.16 5.61 -8.59
CA PRO A 53 -5.27 4.66 -8.41
C PRO A 53 -4.89 3.17 -8.39
N ASP A 54 -3.60 2.81 -8.30
CA ASP A 54 -3.26 1.40 -8.12
C ASP A 54 -3.80 0.86 -6.79
N LEU A 55 -4.27 -0.39 -6.80
CA LEU A 55 -4.75 -1.04 -5.59
C LEU A 55 -3.57 -1.49 -4.75
N ILE A 56 -3.45 -0.94 -3.54
CA ILE A 56 -2.45 -1.30 -2.55
C ILE A 56 -3.13 -2.10 -1.43
N CYS A 57 -2.74 -3.37 -1.29
CA CYS A 57 -3.24 -4.26 -0.23
C CYS A 57 -2.12 -4.61 0.74
N VAL A 58 -2.41 -4.49 2.03
CA VAL A 58 -1.60 -5.08 3.10
C VAL A 58 -2.23 -6.42 3.44
N LEU A 59 -1.42 -7.47 3.40
CA LEU A 59 -1.83 -8.84 3.69
C LEU A 59 -1.06 -9.34 4.91
N ASP A 60 -1.68 -10.16 5.73
CA ASP A 60 -0.95 -10.99 6.68
C ASP A 60 0.04 -11.88 5.91
N ARG A 61 1.30 -11.93 6.37
CA ARG A 61 2.38 -12.61 5.64
C ARG A 61 2.21 -14.13 5.61
N GLU A 62 1.51 -14.71 6.58
CA GLU A 62 1.36 -16.16 6.74
C GLU A 62 0.08 -16.65 6.06
N THR A 63 -1.03 -15.97 6.29
CA THR A 63 -2.35 -16.42 5.80
C THR A 63 -2.74 -15.80 4.45
N ALA A 64 -2.03 -14.76 4.01
CA ALA A 64 -2.40 -13.92 2.86
C ALA A 64 -3.78 -13.25 2.98
N THR A 65 -4.36 -13.19 4.19
CA THR A 65 -5.63 -12.49 4.42
C THR A 65 -5.40 -10.97 4.41
N PRO A 66 -6.28 -10.18 3.79
CA PRO A 66 -6.15 -8.73 3.79
C PRO A 66 -6.31 -8.14 5.20
N ILE A 67 -5.50 -7.14 5.50
CA ILE A 67 -5.54 -6.33 6.72
C ILE A 67 -6.02 -4.94 6.33
N THR A 68 -7.10 -4.49 6.97
CA THR A 68 -7.68 -3.16 6.78
C THR A 68 -6.80 -2.10 7.44
N THR A 69 -6.96 -0.82 7.07
CA THR A 69 -6.18 0.29 7.67
C THR A 69 -6.47 0.45 9.17
N GLU A 70 -7.65 0.02 9.59
CA GLU A 70 -8.15 0.00 10.96
C GLU A 70 -7.53 -1.14 11.79
N ASP A 71 -7.20 -2.27 11.14
CA ASP A 71 -6.61 -3.45 11.76
C ASP A 71 -5.09 -3.51 11.67
N LEU A 72 -4.44 -2.51 11.06
CA LEU A 72 -2.98 -2.38 11.10
C LEU A 72 -2.53 -2.22 12.56
N ARG A 73 -1.51 -3.01 12.94
CA ARG A 73 -0.93 -3.02 14.28
C ARG A 73 0.58 -3.15 14.20
N TYR A 74 1.27 -2.44 15.09
CA TYR A 74 2.71 -2.63 15.29
C TYR A 74 3.03 -4.12 15.55
N GLY A 75 4.13 -4.60 14.98
CA GLY A 75 4.60 -5.97 15.13
C GLY A 75 4.01 -6.98 14.15
N GLN A 76 2.95 -6.64 13.41
CA GLN A 76 2.40 -7.53 12.38
C GLN A 76 3.43 -7.83 11.29
N ARG A 77 3.53 -9.10 10.90
CA ARG A 77 4.32 -9.54 9.75
C ARG A 77 3.43 -9.47 8.53
N VAL A 78 3.77 -8.61 7.57
CA VAL A 78 2.89 -8.28 6.45
C VAL A 78 3.57 -8.46 5.10
N ALA A 79 2.75 -8.64 4.07
CA ALA A 79 3.11 -8.50 2.68
C ALA A 79 2.32 -7.35 2.05
N VAL A 80 3.01 -6.45 1.36
CA VAL A 80 2.38 -5.35 0.59
C VAL A 80 2.34 -5.75 -0.88
N LEU A 81 1.14 -5.82 -1.41
CA LEU A 81 0.83 -6.09 -2.81
C LEU A 81 0.34 -4.80 -3.47
N ALA A 82 0.86 -4.51 -4.66
CA ALA A 82 0.39 -3.43 -5.51
C ALA A 82 -0.11 -4.04 -6.82
N ILE A 83 -1.32 -3.67 -7.22
CA ILE A 83 -1.96 -4.11 -8.46
C ILE A 83 -2.23 -2.87 -9.30
N GLY A 84 -1.62 -2.82 -10.47
CA GLY A 84 -1.78 -1.70 -11.39
C GLY A 84 -3.25 -1.46 -11.74
N ALA A 85 -3.70 -0.20 -11.69
CA ALA A 85 -5.07 0.19 -11.98
C ALA A 85 -5.50 -0.25 -13.40
N PRO A 86 -6.78 -0.55 -13.68
CA PRO A 86 -7.23 -0.76 -15.05
C PRO A 86 -6.93 0.45 -15.95
N ALA A 87 -6.70 0.24 -17.25
CA ALA A 87 -6.35 1.31 -18.20
C ALA A 87 -7.37 2.48 -18.19
N ALA A 88 -8.66 2.19 -17.98
CA ALA A 88 -9.71 3.19 -17.86
C ALA A 88 -9.48 4.19 -16.71
N LEU A 89 -8.87 3.77 -15.60
CA LEU A 89 -8.55 4.62 -14.44
C LEU A 89 -7.25 5.41 -14.61
N ARG A 90 -6.49 5.16 -15.68
CA ARG A 90 -5.19 5.81 -15.95
C ARG A 90 -5.29 6.95 -16.96
N THR A 91 -6.49 7.24 -17.48
CA THR A 91 -6.68 8.38 -18.38
C THR A 91 -6.48 9.70 -17.62
N PRO A 92 -6.07 10.80 -18.28
CA PRO A 92 -5.91 12.09 -17.62
C PRO A 92 -7.18 12.55 -16.88
N ALA A 93 -8.35 12.35 -17.47
CA ALA A 93 -9.63 12.68 -16.85
C ALA A 93 -9.93 11.82 -15.62
N ALA A 94 -9.64 10.52 -15.67
CA ALA A 94 -9.80 9.66 -14.50
C ALA A 94 -8.80 10.04 -13.39
N LEU A 95 -7.53 10.27 -13.72
CA LEU A 95 -6.50 10.66 -12.76
C LEU A 95 -6.78 12.02 -12.10
N ALA A 96 -7.50 12.93 -12.77
CA ALA A 96 -7.96 14.15 -12.14
C ALA A 96 -8.97 13.93 -11.00
N VAL A 97 -9.61 12.75 -10.95
CA VAL A 97 -10.62 12.38 -9.94
C VAL A 97 -10.08 11.35 -8.95
N VAL A 98 -9.49 10.25 -9.44
CA VAL A 98 -9.05 9.11 -8.62
C VAL A 98 -7.53 9.06 -8.42
N GLY A 99 -6.80 10.03 -8.98
CA GLY A 99 -5.35 10.10 -8.88
C GLY A 99 -4.85 10.75 -7.59
N PRO A 100 -3.52 10.82 -7.42
CA PRO A 100 -2.87 11.26 -6.18
C PRO A 100 -3.34 12.63 -5.67
N ALA A 101 -3.54 13.58 -6.59
CA ALA A 101 -3.96 14.94 -6.24
C ALA A 101 -5.33 14.99 -5.55
N GLY A 102 -6.26 14.07 -5.88
CA GLY A 102 -7.56 13.95 -5.22
C GLY A 102 -7.46 13.55 -3.75
N PHE A 103 -6.32 13.02 -3.33
CA PHE A 103 -6.01 12.66 -1.94
C PHE A 103 -5.00 13.62 -1.28
N GLY A 104 -4.69 14.75 -1.91
CA GLY A 104 -3.71 15.71 -1.40
C GLY A 104 -2.25 15.24 -1.49
N LEU A 105 -1.96 14.25 -2.34
CA LEU A 105 -0.59 13.81 -2.61
C LEU A 105 0.02 14.65 -3.74
N HIS A 106 1.31 14.99 -3.59
CA HIS A 106 2.06 15.75 -4.59
C HIS A 106 2.82 14.86 -5.59
N ASP A 107 2.95 13.57 -5.28
CA ASP A 107 3.58 12.58 -6.15
C ASP A 107 2.79 12.36 -7.45
N HIS A 108 3.50 12.18 -8.55
CA HIS A 108 2.88 11.85 -9.84
C HIS A 108 2.49 10.37 -9.91
N TYR A 109 1.34 10.08 -10.53
CA TYR A 109 0.97 8.70 -10.81
C TYR A 109 1.94 8.09 -11.83
N VAL A 110 2.62 7.02 -11.40
CA VAL A 110 3.37 6.12 -12.27
C VAL A 110 2.79 4.73 -12.03
N PRO A 111 2.28 4.05 -13.07
CA PRO A 111 1.73 2.70 -12.90
C PRO A 111 2.76 1.79 -12.24
N SER A 112 2.37 1.12 -11.17
CA SER A 112 3.17 0.05 -10.60
C SER A 112 3.36 -1.01 -11.69
N THR A 113 4.62 -1.28 -12.01
CA THR A 113 4.94 -2.45 -12.83
C THR A 113 4.42 -3.67 -12.08
N PRO A 114 3.63 -4.56 -12.73
CA PRO A 114 3.20 -5.80 -12.09
C PRO A 114 4.45 -6.55 -11.63
N LYS A 115 4.70 -6.59 -10.32
CA LYS A 115 5.60 -7.58 -9.75
C LYS A 115 4.73 -8.83 -9.65
N THR A 116 4.83 -9.68 -10.67
CA THR A 116 4.07 -10.92 -10.80
C THR A 116 3.89 -11.56 -9.42
N ALA A 117 2.64 -11.66 -8.95
CA ALA A 117 2.33 -12.43 -7.76
C ALA A 117 2.83 -13.84 -8.05
N ARG A 118 3.98 -14.21 -7.46
CA ARG A 118 4.42 -15.61 -7.53
C ARG A 118 3.30 -16.40 -6.87
N LYS A 119 2.69 -17.32 -7.62
CA LYS A 119 1.72 -18.30 -7.10
C LYS A 119 2.22 -18.77 -5.75
N ILE A 120 1.40 -18.57 -4.72
CA ILE A 120 1.56 -19.27 -3.46
C ILE A 120 1.38 -20.73 -3.86
N GLN A 121 2.48 -21.48 -3.97
CA GLN A 121 2.39 -22.92 -4.19
C GLN A 121 1.65 -23.49 -2.99
N GLU A 122 0.59 -24.23 -3.29
CA GLU A 122 -0.21 -25.00 -2.35
C GLU A 122 0.73 -25.73 -1.40
N VAL A 123 0.57 -25.47 -0.10
CA VAL A 123 1.10 -26.36 0.94
C VAL A 123 0.26 -27.63 0.82
N GLY A 124 0.79 -28.61 0.09
CA GLY A 124 0.29 -29.99 0.09
C GLY A 124 0.49 -30.63 1.47
N PRO A 125 -0.23 -31.74 1.73
CA PRO A 125 -0.67 -32.19 3.05
C PRO A 125 0.44 -32.51 4.05
#